data_AF-A0A4R4SL04-F1
#
_entry.id   AF-A0A4R4SL04-F1
#
_cell.length_a   1.000
_cell.length_b   1.000
_cell.length_c   1.000
_cell.angle_alpha   90.00
_cell.angle_beta   90.00
_cell.angle_gamma   90.00
#
_symmetry.space_group_name_H-M   'P 1'
#
loop_
_entity.id
_entity.type
_entity.pdbx_description
1 polymer ?
#
loop_
_entity_poly.entity_id
_entity_poly.type
_entity_poly.pdbx_seq_one_letter_code
_entity_poly.pdbx_strand_id
1 'polypeptide(L)'
;AEPDGAAGPPGEAEGDAGGPAADREPAPPGEPFRTRPLTVPGLGAGAAGRRSRARAEHGRTTGARRPRGTLGRLHLTATLTAAAPHQRARGRRGPGLLLRRDDLRQAVTEGREGNLVLFVVDASGSMAARQRMSAVKGAVLSLLLDAYQRRDKVGLITFRGRDAQLALPPTSSVEAAAARLASLPTGGRTPLAAGLLRAHEVLRIERLRDPARRPLLLTVTDGRATGGPEPVERARRAARLLAAAGTASVVVDCESGPVRLALAGELAHALGGHTVTLAELRADTVTQLVHGLRGPAHGRRAA
;
A
#
# COMPACT_ATOMS: atom_id res chain seq x y z
N ALA A 1 -51.65 46.32 -49.47
CA ALA A 1 -51.67 45.62 -48.18
C ALA A 1 -50.23 45.43 -47.73
N GLU A 2 -49.75 46.31 -46.88
CA GLU A 2 -48.69 46.02 -45.89
C GLU A 2 -49.36 45.47 -44.60
N PRO A 3 -48.67 44.94 -43.56
CA PRO A 3 -47.23 44.99 -43.20
C PRO A 3 -46.60 43.58 -42.97
N ASP A 4 -45.27 43.38 -42.97
CA ASP A 4 -44.20 43.74 -42.01
C ASP A 4 -44.21 42.97 -40.66
N GLY A 5 -43.03 42.44 -40.28
CA GLY A 5 -42.67 42.07 -38.90
C GLY A 5 -42.83 40.61 -38.44
N ALA A 6 -41.72 39.90 -38.22
CA ALA A 6 -41.28 39.46 -36.89
C ALA A 6 -40.09 38.48 -36.97
N ALA A 7 -38.91 39.01 -36.71
CA ALA A 7 -37.72 38.26 -36.33
C ALA A 7 -37.97 37.54 -34.99
N GLY A 8 -37.71 36.24 -34.93
CA GLY A 8 -37.74 35.47 -33.69
C GLY A 8 -36.59 35.90 -32.76
N PRO A 9 -36.84 36.07 -31.45
CA PRO A 9 -35.79 36.50 -30.52
C PRO A 9 -34.77 35.38 -30.29
N PRO A 10 -33.49 35.70 -30.04
CA PRO A 10 -32.55 34.73 -29.50
C PRO A 10 -32.93 34.46 -28.04
N GLY A 11 -33.32 33.22 -27.74
CA GLY A 11 -33.54 32.77 -26.38
C GLY A 11 -32.21 32.65 -25.64
N GLU A 12 -31.77 33.73 -25.01
CA GLU A 12 -30.94 33.66 -23.81
C GLU A 12 -31.84 33.25 -22.64
N ALA A 13 -31.59 32.06 -22.09
CA ALA A 13 -32.04 31.69 -20.76
C ALA A 13 -31.00 30.78 -20.12
N GLU A 14 -30.33 31.36 -19.13
CA GLU A 14 -29.49 30.73 -18.11
C GLU A 14 -30.19 29.55 -17.44
N GLY A 15 -29.39 28.59 -16.98
CA GLY A 15 -29.89 27.47 -16.19
C GLY A 15 -28.81 26.46 -15.85
N ASP A 16 -27.75 26.91 -15.18
CA ASP A 16 -26.86 26.05 -14.39
C ASP A 16 -27.69 25.36 -13.29
N ALA A 17 -28.31 24.25 -13.65
CA ALA A 17 -28.94 23.33 -12.72
C ALA A 17 -27.94 22.22 -12.42
N GLY A 18 -27.00 22.52 -11.50
CA GLY A 18 -26.26 21.54 -10.73
C GLY A 18 -27.21 20.69 -9.88
N GLY A 19 -27.94 19.78 -10.52
CA GLY A 19 -28.71 18.75 -9.84
C GLY A 19 -27.79 17.81 -9.07
N PRO A 20 -28.22 17.25 -7.93
CA PRO A 20 -27.44 16.25 -7.21
C PRO A 20 -27.16 15.10 -8.17
N ALA A 21 -25.89 14.85 -8.48
CA ALA A 21 -25.48 13.73 -9.31
C ALA A 21 -26.05 12.45 -8.69
N ALA A 22 -27.09 11.90 -9.33
CA ALA A 22 -27.77 10.70 -8.88
C ALA A 22 -26.73 9.58 -8.67
N ASP A 23 -26.84 8.86 -7.55
CA ASP A 23 -26.00 7.71 -7.27
C ASP A 23 -26.15 6.71 -8.42
N ARG A 24 -25.11 6.59 -9.24
CA ARG A 24 -25.09 5.64 -10.36
C ARG A 24 -24.89 4.24 -9.83
N GLU A 25 -25.66 3.32 -10.39
CA GLU A 25 -25.59 1.89 -10.08
C GLU A 25 -24.13 1.37 -10.20
N PRO A 26 -23.61 0.63 -9.20
CA PRO A 26 -22.24 0.15 -9.20
C PRO A 26 -21.90 -0.63 -10.47
N ALA A 27 -20.85 -0.22 -11.19
CA ALA A 27 -20.32 -1.04 -12.28
C ALA A 27 -19.80 -2.38 -11.73
N PRO A 28 -20.05 -3.52 -12.40
CA PRO A 28 -19.49 -4.80 -11.98
C PRO A 28 -17.95 -4.78 -12.11
N PRO A 29 -17.22 -5.49 -11.24
CA PRO A 29 -15.78 -5.67 -11.41
C PRO A 29 -15.50 -6.36 -12.75
N GLY A 30 -14.50 -5.87 -13.49
CA GLY A 30 -13.98 -6.59 -14.65
C GLY A 30 -13.31 -7.91 -14.23
N GLU A 31 -13.06 -8.79 -15.20
CA GLU A 31 -12.45 -10.10 -14.95
C GLU A 31 -11.10 -9.97 -14.20
N PRO A 32 -10.90 -10.73 -13.11
CA PRO A 32 -9.63 -10.75 -12.42
C PRO A 32 -8.52 -11.30 -13.32
N PHE A 33 -7.32 -10.75 -13.20
CA PHE A 33 -6.13 -11.19 -13.93
C PHE A 33 -5.00 -11.54 -12.96
N ARG A 34 -4.00 -12.31 -13.41
CA ARG A 34 -2.84 -12.62 -12.56
C ARG A 34 -2.04 -11.34 -12.30
N THR A 35 -1.79 -11.04 -11.03
CA THR A 35 -0.92 -9.93 -10.61
C THR A 35 0.39 -10.48 -10.04
N ARG A 36 1.48 -9.73 -10.21
CA ARG A 36 2.77 -10.04 -9.58
C ARG A 36 2.88 -9.38 -8.19
N PRO A 37 3.67 -9.95 -7.26
CA PRO A 37 3.70 -9.50 -5.87
C PRO A 37 4.27 -8.10 -5.67
N LEU A 38 3.46 -7.20 -5.12
CA LEU A 38 3.93 -5.91 -4.59
C LEU A 38 4.82 -6.14 -3.36
N THR A 39 6.12 -5.82 -3.44
CA THR A 39 7.10 -6.03 -2.36
C THR A 39 7.50 -4.70 -1.75
N VAL A 40 7.44 -4.56 -0.42
CA VAL A 40 7.92 -3.34 0.25
C VAL A 40 9.46 -3.40 0.39
N PRO A 41 10.25 -2.36 0.07
CA PRO A 41 11.72 -2.45 0.00
C PRO A 41 12.38 -2.43 1.38
N GLY A 42 13.32 -3.33 1.69
CA GLY A 42 14.05 -3.37 2.98
C GLY A 42 13.77 -4.60 3.84
N LEU A 43 14.51 -4.76 4.94
CA LEU A 43 14.44 -5.90 5.87
C LEU A 43 13.53 -5.57 7.08
N GLY A 44 12.40 -6.26 7.21
CA GLY A 44 11.47 -6.16 8.35
C GLY A 44 11.89 -7.02 9.56
N ALA A 45 11.14 -6.94 10.66
CA ALA A 45 11.33 -7.72 11.89
C ALA A 45 10.02 -8.35 12.42
N GLY A 46 9.03 -8.54 11.56
CA GLY A 46 7.65 -8.90 11.86
C GLY A 46 7.15 -10.27 11.45
N ALA A 47 5.82 -10.38 11.58
CA ALA A 47 5.10 -11.64 11.55
C ALA A 47 5.17 -12.34 10.18
N ALA A 48 5.23 -13.67 10.22
CA ALA A 48 5.43 -14.50 9.04
C ALA A 48 4.34 -14.31 7.94
N GLY A 49 4.75 -14.06 6.70
CA GLY A 49 4.00 -14.06 5.43
C GLY A 49 4.91 -14.42 4.25
N ARG A 50 4.68 -13.93 3.00
CA ARG A 50 5.43 -14.39 1.79
C ARG A 50 6.09 -13.33 0.91
N ARG A 51 6.04 -12.03 1.25
CA ARG A 51 6.44 -10.94 0.32
C ARG A 51 7.77 -10.26 0.65
N SER A 52 7.94 -9.81 1.89
CA SER A 52 9.12 -9.03 2.29
C SER A 52 10.05 -9.87 3.17
N ARG A 53 11.36 -9.65 3.04
CA ARG A 53 12.38 -10.31 3.86
C ARG A 53 12.29 -9.79 5.30
N ALA A 54 12.21 -10.71 6.25
CA ALA A 54 11.88 -10.45 7.63
C ALA A 54 12.84 -11.18 8.56
N ARG A 55 13.33 -10.55 9.63
CA ARG A 55 13.87 -11.33 10.76
C ARG A 55 12.67 -11.92 11.50
N ALA A 56 12.44 -13.21 11.35
CA ALA A 56 11.34 -13.92 11.99
C ALA A 56 11.88 -14.91 13.03
N GLU A 57 11.07 -15.32 13.99
CA GLU A 57 11.42 -16.41 14.92
C GLU A 57 11.45 -17.78 14.23
N HIS A 58 10.76 -17.90 13.09
CA HIS A 58 10.69 -19.11 12.27
C HIS A 58 10.96 -18.76 10.80
N GLY A 59 11.81 -19.53 10.12
CA GLY A 59 12.22 -19.25 8.75
C GLY A 59 13.54 -19.91 8.38
N ARG A 60 14.09 -19.56 7.21
CA ARG A 60 15.39 -20.05 6.77
C ARG A 60 16.46 -19.43 7.66
N THR A 61 17.33 -20.23 8.27
CA THR A 61 18.46 -19.69 9.03
C THR A 61 19.42 -18.97 8.08
N THR A 62 19.67 -17.68 8.31
CA THR A 62 20.53 -16.84 7.46
C THR A 62 21.79 -16.37 8.17
N GLY A 63 21.86 -16.54 9.49
CA GLY A 63 23.06 -16.23 10.24
C GLY A 63 22.92 -16.59 11.71
N ALA A 64 23.87 -16.10 12.50
CA ALA A 64 23.92 -16.33 13.94
C ALA A 64 24.37 -15.06 14.68
N ARG A 65 23.85 -14.82 15.89
CA ARG A 65 24.24 -13.69 16.75
C ARG A 65 24.44 -14.12 18.19
N ARG A 66 25.14 -13.32 19.00
CA ARG A 66 25.13 -13.53 20.47
C ARG A 66 23.75 -13.21 21.03
N PRO A 67 23.21 -14.04 21.95
CA PRO A 67 21.96 -13.74 22.62
C PRO A 67 22.10 -12.49 23.49
N ARG A 68 21.04 -11.69 23.56
CA ARG A 68 20.91 -10.56 24.51
C ARG A 68 19.71 -10.88 25.39
N GLY A 69 19.96 -11.44 26.58
CA GLY A 69 18.92 -12.00 27.46
C GLY A 69 18.69 -13.48 27.21
N THR A 70 17.43 -13.94 27.32
CA THR A 70 17.06 -15.35 27.18
C THR A 70 17.44 -15.89 25.79
N LEU A 71 18.02 -17.09 25.76
CA LEU A 71 18.43 -17.74 24.53
C LEU A 71 17.19 -18.20 23.75
N GLY A 72 16.99 -17.65 22.54
CA GLY A 72 16.01 -18.17 21.57
C GLY A 72 16.50 -19.44 20.88
N ARG A 73 16.12 -19.67 19.61
CA ARG A 73 16.56 -20.85 18.85
C ARG A 73 18.09 -20.94 18.75
N LEU A 74 18.70 -22.03 19.22
CA LEU A 74 20.15 -22.23 19.19
C LEU A 74 20.65 -22.48 17.76
N HIS A 75 21.70 -21.75 17.35
CA HIS A 75 22.44 -22.04 16.12
C HIS A 75 23.60 -22.98 16.45
N LEU A 76 23.37 -24.29 16.32
CA LEU A 76 24.34 -25.34 16.65
C LEU A 76 25.71 -25.09 16.01
N THR A 77 25.81 -25.03 14.68
CA THR A 77 27.10 -24.90 13.98
C THR A 77 27.89 -23.68 14.44
N ALA A 78 27.29 -22.48 14.42
CA ALA A 78 27.94 -21.25 14.88
C ALA A 78 28.34 -21.27 16.37
N THR A 79 27.56 -21.96 17.22
CA THR A 79 27.91 -22.17 18.63
C THR A 79 29.14 -23.06 18.77
N LEU A 80 29.20 -24.15 18.02
CA LEU A 80 30.36 -25.06 18.01
C LEU A 80 31.60 -24.37 17.43
N THR A 81 31.46 -23.62 16.33
CA THR A 81 32.54 -22.83 15.73
C THR A 81 33.05 -21.75 16.69
N ALA A 82 32.17 -21.10 17.45
CA ALA A 82 32.57 -20.12 18.46
C ALA A 82 33.31 -20.77 19.64
N ALA A 83 32.92 -21.98 20.05
CA ALA A 83 33.55 -22.69 21.16
C ALA A 83 34.88 -23.34 20.77
N ALA A 84 35.06 -23.75 19.50
CA ALA A 84 36.17 -24.58 19.03
C ALA A 84 37.58 -24.01 19.33
N PRO A 85 37.88 -22.71 19.18
CA PRO A 85 39.21 -22.16 19.46
C PRO A 85 39.62 -22.25 20.93
N HIS A 86 38.65 -22.32 21.85
CA HIS A 86 38.91 -22.24 23.28
C HIS A 86 39.12 -23.60 23.96
N GLN A 87 39.05 -24.71 23.22
CA GLN A 87 38.94 -26.05 23.82
C GLN A 87 40.21 -26.50 24.55
N ARG A 88 41.40 -26.15 24.05
CA ARG A 88 42.67 -26.45 24.71
C ARG A 88 42.78 -25.71 26.04
N ALA A 89 42.54 -24.39 26.02
CA ALA A 89 42.58 -23.56 27.22
C ALA A 89 41.53 -23.96 28.27
N ARG A 90 40.41 -24.57 27.85
CA ARG A 90 39.35 -25.06 28.74
C ARG A 90 39.60 -26.48 29.26
N GLY A 91 40.68 -27.15 28.85
CA GLY A 91 41.04 -28.48 29.33
C GLY A 91 40.12 -29.60 28.83
N ARG A 92 39.65 -29.54 27.57
CA ARG A 92 38.86 -30.63 26.97
C ARG A 92 39.65 -31.94 26.98
N ARG A 93 39.12 -32.97 27.65
CA ARG A 93 39.71 -34.32 27.75
C ARG A 93 38.92 -35.42 27.05
N GLY A 94 37.72 -35.12 26.55
CA GLY A 94 36.80 -36.09 25.96
C GLY A 94 36.22 -35.66 24.61
N PRO A 95 35.33 -36.49 24.03
CA PRO A 95 34.76 -36.24 22.71
C PRO A 95 33.82 -35.02 22.66
N GLY A 96 33.27 -34.58 23.80
CA GLY A 96 32.41 -33.39 23.88
C GLY A 96 33.17 -32.05 23.88
N LEU A 97 32.60 -31.03 23.23
CA LEU A 97 33.07 -29.64 23.33
C LEU A 97 32.62 -29.03 24.67
N LEU A 98 33.53 -28.31 25.33
CA LEU A 98 33.22 -27.53 26.53
C LEU A 98 32.62 -26.19 26.13
N LEU A 99 31.31 -26.04 26.35
CA LEU A 99 30.54 -24.83 26.02
C LEU A 99 30.40 -23.91 27.24
N ARG A 100 30.53 -22.61 27.02
CA ARG A 100 30.23 -21.53 27.97
C ARG A 100 29.14 -20.62 27.39
N ARG A 101 28.52 -19.79 28.24
CA ARG A 101 27.48 -18.84 27.84
C ARG A 101 27.92 -17.94 26.67
N ASP A 102 29.18 -17.52 26.64
CA ASP A 102 29.73 -16.66 25.58
C ASP A 102 29.88 -17.33 24.21
N ASP A 103 29.82 -18.66 24.15
CA ASP A 103 29.87 -19.40 22.88
C ASP A 103 28.49 -19.53 22.25
N LEU A 104 27.43 -19.42 23.05
CA LEU A 104 26.06 -19.59 22.58
C LEU A 104 25.77 -18.59 21.46
N ARG A 105 25.30 -19.13 20.34
CA ARG A 105 24.82 -18.33 19.21
C ARG A 105 23.35 -18.61 19.01
N GLN A 106 22.56 -17.55 18.98
CA GLN A 106 21.16 -17.60 18.60
C GLN A 106 21.06 -17.57 17.07
N ALA A 107 20.25 -18.44 16.51
CA ALA A 107 19.93 -18.47 15.09
C ALA A 107 19.21 -17.18 14.71
N VAL A 108 19.71 -16.53 13.66
CA VAL A 108 19.00 -15.47 12.96
C VAL A 108 18.28 -16.14 11.82
N THR A 109 16.96 -16.22 11.94
CA THR A 109 16.07 -16.77 10.91
C THR A 109 15.48 -15.64 10.09
N GLU A 110 15.57 -15.79 8.78
CA GLU A 110 14.86 -14.96 7.82
C GLU A 110 13.54 -15.66 7.49
N GLY A 111 12.44 -15.11 7.97
CA GLY A 111 11.11 -15.43 7.50
C GLY A 111 10.80 -14.59 6.27
N ARG A 112 9.65 -14.87 5.67
CA ARG A 112 8.97 -13.92 4.81
C ARG A 112 7.88 -13.25 5.66
N GLU A 113 7.52 -11.99 5.41
CA GLU A 113 6.49 -11.22 6.15
C GLU A 113 5.24 -11.00 5.29
N GLY A 114 4.08 -10.87 5.95
CA GLY A 114 2.83 -10.45 5.32
C GLY A 114 2.71 -8.94 5.43
N ASN A 115 2.60 -8.24 4.31
CA ASN A 115 2.49 -6.79 4.28
C ASN A 115 1.09 -6.34 4.73
N LEU A 116 0.97 -5.07 5.14
CA LEU A 116 -0.32 -4.40 5.18
C LEU A 116 -0.48 -3.64 3.86
N VAL A 117 -1.38 -4.09 3.00
CA VAL A 117 -1.73 -3.36 1.76
C VAL A 117 -2.99 -2.55 2.02
N LEU A 118 -2.86 -1.21 2.04
CA LEU A 118 -3.97 -0.30 2.21
C LEU A 118 -4.33 0.35 0.88
N PHE A 119 -5.49 -0.01 0.35
CA PHE A 119 -6.05 0.58 -0.85
C PHE A 119 -6.77 1.89 -0.50
N VAL A 120 -6.51 2.95 -1.25
CA VAL A 120 -7.21 4.24 -1.15
C VAL A 120 -7.78 4.53 -2.53
N VAL A 121 -9.06 4.25 -2.73
CA VAL A 121 -9.70 4.24 -4.05
C VAL A 121 -10.61 5.44 -4.20
N ASP A 122 -10.38 6.19 -5.26
CA ASP A 122 -11.25 7.25 -5.72
C ASP A 122 -12.53 6.67 -6.33
N ALA A 123 -13.67 7.04 -5.76
CA ALA A 123 -14.98 6.65 -6.24
C ALA A 123 -15.80 7.87 -6.71
N SER A 124 -15.12 8.96 -7.08
CA SER A 124 -15.74 10.22 -7.53
C SER A 124 -16.33 10.13 -8.95
N GLY A 125 -16.98 11.21 -9.38
CA GLY A 125 -17.64 11.33 -10.68
C GLY A 125 -16.67 11.24 -11.86
N SER A 126 -15.42 11.71 -11.71
CA SER A 126 -14.41 11.54 -12.76
C SER A 126 -14.08 10.06 -12.99
N MET A 127 -14.31 9.19 -11.99
CA MET A 127 -14.15 7.73 -12.06
C MET A 127 -15.42 7.00 -12.52
N ALA A 128 -16.58 7.69 -12.59
CA ALA A 128 -17.89 7.09 -12.86
C ALA A 128 -18.10 6.62 -14.32
N ALA A 129 -17.09 6.74 -15.20
CA ALA A 129 -17.13 6.08 -16.49
C ALA A 129 -17.13 4.57 -16.26
N ARG A 130 -18.21 3.88 -16.69
CA ARG A 130 -18.48 2.46 -16.39
C ARG A 130 -17.28 1.55 -16.67
N GLN A 131 -16.59 1.78 -17.78
CA GLN A 131 -15.43 0.99 -18.20
C GLN A 131 -14.19 1.27 -17.33
N ARG A 132 -13.96 2.51 -16.88
CA ARG A 132 -12.86 2.86 -15.97
C ARG A 132 -13.08 2.29 -14.58
N MET A 133 -14.29 2.42 -14.02
CA MET A 133 -14.57 1.84 -12.72
C MET A 133 -14.51 0.31 -12.75
N SER A 134 -15.05 -0.33 -13.78
CA SER A 134 -14.95 -1.78 -13.94
C SER A 134 -13.48 -2.24 -14.00
N ALA A 135 -12.63 -1.48 -14.72
CA ALA A 135 -11.20 -1.72 -14.78
C ALA A 135 -10.50 -1.56 -13.42
N VAL A 136 -10.82 -0.51 -12.66
CA VAL A 136 -10.28 -0.28 -11.31
C VAL A 136 -10.72 -1.37 -10.35
N LYS A 137 -12.01 -1.72 -10.32
CA LYS A 137 -12.53 -2.80 -9.47
C LYS A 137 -11.87 -4.13 -9.82
N GLY A 138 -11.71 -4.46 -11.11
CA GLY A 138 -11.01 -5.67 -11.56
C GLY A 138 -9.52 -5.68 -11.14
N ALA A 139 -8.84 -4.54 -11.28
CA ALA A 139 -7.46 -4.36 -10.83
C ALA A 139 -7.30 -4.52 -9.31
N VAL A 140 -8.12 -3.84 -8.51
CA VAL A 140 -8.09 -3.94 -7.04
C VAL A 140 -8.45 -5.35 -6.60
N LEU A 141 -9.45 -5.99 -7.21
CA LEU A 141 -9.81 -7.38 -6.90
C LEU A 141 -8.66 -8.33 -7.21
N SER A 142 -7.99 -8.17 -8.34
CA SER A 142 -6.83 -8.97 -8.73
C SER A 142 -5.65 -8.81 -7.74
N LEU A 143 -5.44 -7.59 -7.25
CA LEU A 143 -4.43 -7.32 -6.23
C LEU A 143 -4.81 -7.86 -4.84
N LEU A 144 -6.08 -7.80 -4.48
CA LEU A 144 -6.61 -8.41 -3.24
C LEU A 144 -6.46 -9.94 -3.27
N LEU A 145 -6.71 -10.58 -4.41
CA LEU A 145 -6.54 -12.02 -4.60
C LEU A 145 -5.06 -12.45 -4.53
N ASP A 146 -4.11 -11.66 -5.04
CA ASP A 146 -2.67 -11.94 -4.83
C ASP A 146 -2.24 -11.67 -3.39
N ALA A 147 -2.82 -10.68 -2.70
CA ALA A 147 -2.61 -10.44 -1.28
C ALA A 147 -3.10 -11.61 -0.41
N TYR A 148 -4.22 -12.24 -0.78
CA TYR A 148 -4.73 -13.46 -0.17
C TYR A 148 -3.72 -14.60 -0.18
N GLN A 149 -3.20 -14.93 -1.36
CA GLN A 149 -2.30 -16.07 -1.56
C GLN A 149 -1.01 -15.93 -0.73
N ARG A 150 -0.68 -14.72 -0.31
CA ARG A 150 0.58 -14.39 0.36
C ARG A 150 0.41 -14.07 1.85
N ARG A 151 -0.81 -14.21 2.38
CA ARG A 151 -1.19 -13.95 3.78
C ARG A 151 -0.93 -12.50 4.21
N ASP A 152 -1.19 -11.56 3.31
CA ASP A 152 -1.13 -10.14 3.63
C ASP A 152 -2.41 -9.68 4.34
N LYS A 153 -2.31 -8.59 5.10
CA LYS A 153 -3.46 -7.88 5.63
C LYS A 153 -3.88 -6.84 4.60
N VAL A 154 -5.17 -6.74 4.31
CA VAL A 154 -5.72 -5.81 3.32
C VAL A 154 -6.71 -4.87 3.97
N GLY A 155 -6.63 -3.59 3.63
CA GLY A 155 -7.62 -2.59 4.01
C GLY A 155 -8.06 -1.79 2.79
N LEU A 156 -9.29 -1.27 2.82
CA LEU A 156 -9.84 -0.46 1.74
C LEU A 156 -10.46 0.80 2.31
N ILE A 157 -9.95 1.94 1.84
CA ILE A 157 -10.51 3.26 2.02
C ILE A 157 -11.08 3.69 0.68
N THR A 158 -12.28 4.24 0.70
CA THR A 158 -12.88 4.89 -0.47
C THR A 158 -13.19 6.33 -0.13
N PHE A 159 -13.12 7.20 -1.13
CA PHE A 159 -13.45 8.60 -0.96
C PHE A 159 -14.30 9.09 -2.14
N ARG A 160 -15.39 9.80 -1.80
CA ARG A 160 -16.33 10.37 -2.77
C ARG A 160 -17.15 11.47 -2.09
N GLY A 161 -17.70 12.40 -2.87
CA GLY A 161 -18.57 13.43 -2.31
C GLY A 161 -17.82 14.35 -1.35
N ARG A 162 -18.13 14.30 -0.06
CA ARG A 162 -17.52 15.21 0.94
C ARG A 162 -16.44 14.53 1.79
N ASP A 163 -16.46 13.20 1.89
CA ASP A 163 -15.75 12.45 2.92
C ASP A 163 -14.99 11.23 2.39
N ALA A 164 -14.18 10.64 3.26
CA ALA A 164 -13.51 9.36 3.05
C ALA A 164 -13.92 8.34 4.12
N GLN A 165 -14.16 7.10 3.69
CA GLN A 165 -14.68 6.03 4.53
C GLN A 165 -13.73 4.84 4.52
N LEU A 166 -13.57 4.20 5.69
CA LEU A 166 -12.88 2.92 5.81
C LEU A 166 -13.87 1.80 5.45
N ALA A 167 -13.98 1.51 4.16
CA ALA A 167 -14.91 0.51 3.62
C ALA A 167 -14.57 -0.92 4.06
N LEU A 168 -13.27 -1.21 4.27
CA LEU A 168 -12.78 -2.46 4.82
C LEU A 168 -11.68 -2.16 5.85
N PRO A 169 -11.92 -2.40 7.15
CA PRO A 169 -10.87 -2.40 8.14
C PRO A 169 -9.78 -3.41 7.76
N PRO A 170 -8.49 -3.12 8.05
CA PRO A 170 -7.41 -4.05 7.81
C PRO A 170 -7.76 -5.48 8.30
N THR A 171 -7.83 -6.43 7.38
CA THR A 171 -8.26 -7.82 7.63
C THR A 171 -7.46 -8.80 6.78
N SER A 172 -7.38 -10.06 7.21
CA SER A 172 -6.87 -11.17 6.40
C SER A 172 -7.97 -11.90 5.63
N SER A 173 -9.25 -11.52 5.83
CA SER A 173 -10.39 -12.11 5.11
C SER A 173 -10.59 -11.44 3.75
N VAL A 174 -10.48 -12.23 2.70
CA VAL A 174 -10.51 -11.75 1.31
C VAL A 174 -11.91 -11.76 0.73
N GLU A 175 -12.77 -12.67 1.20
CA GLU A 175 -14.21 -12.68 0.88
C GLU A 175 -14.87 -11.37 1.32
N ALA A 176 -14.55 -10.90 2.54
CA ALA A 176 -15.04 -9.62 3.04
C ALA A 176 -14.55 -8.44 2.18
N ALA A 177 -13.31 -8.51 1.68
CA ALA A 177 -12.74 -7.48 0.82
C ALA A 177 -13.42 -7.42 -0.56
N ALA A 178 -13.61 -8.58 -1.19
CA ALA A 178 -14.24 -8.69 -2.51
C ALA A 178 -15.71 -8.24 -2.49
N ALA A 179 -16.48 -8.64 -1.48
CA ALA A 179 -17.88 -8.25 -1.33
C ALA A 179 -18.04 -6.71 -1.17
N ARG A 180 -17.15 -6.09 -0.38
CA ARG A 180 -17.15 -4.63 -0.19
C ARG A 180 -16.73 -3.86 -1.44
N LEU A 181 -15.81 -4.42 -2.24
CA LEU A 181 -15.37 -3.79 -3.50
C LEU A 181 -16.45 -3.83 -4.59
N ALA A 182 -17.17 -4.95 -4.71
CA ALA A 182 -18.23 -5.12 -5.70
C ALA A 182 -19.34 -4.07 -5.54
N SER A 183 -19.74 -3.81 -4.28
CA SER A 183 -20.82 -2.90 -3.91
C SER A 183 -20.43 -1.42 -3.89
N LEU A 184 -19.21 -1.04 -4.28
CA LEU A 184 -18.80 0.36 -4.23
C LEU A 184 -19.61 1.25 -5.19
N PRO A 185 -20.33 2.27 -4.67
CA PRO A 185 -20.98 3.27 -5.49
C PRO A 185 -19.94 4.21 -6.12
N THR A 186 -20.30 4.85 -7.23
CA THR A 186 -19.45 5.83 -7.93
C THR A 186 -20.18 7.12 -8.18
N GLY A 187 -19.50 8.25 -8.03
CA GLY A 187 -20.05 9.57 -8.29
C GLY A 187 -19.64 10.63 -7.27
N GLY A 188 -19.96 11.88 -7.59
CA GLY A 188 -19.71 13.02 -6.71
C GLY A 188 -18.30 13.61 -6.82
N ARG A 189 -17.95 14.39 -5.81
CA ARG A 189 -16.67 15.09 -5.70
C ARG A 189 -15.51 14.16 -5.29
N THR A 190 -14.28 14.67 -5.41
CA THR A 190 -13.02 13.96 -5.16
C THR A 190 -12.32 14.51 -3.91
N PRO A 191 -12.71 14.11 -2.69
CA PRO A 191 -12.09 14.59 -1.44
C PRO A 191 -10.77 13.86 -1.15
N LEU A 192 -9.80 13.95 -2.07
CA LEU A 192 -8.53 13.22 -2.03
C LEU A 192 -7.75 13.44 -0.72
N ALA A 193 -7.70 14.69 -0.23
CA ALA A 193 -7.05 15.00 1.04
C ALA A 193 -7.67 14.23 2.22
N ALA A 194 -9.00 14.09 2.25
CA ALA A 194 -9.68 13.32 3.30
C ALA A 194 -9.31 11.82 3.21
N GLY A 195 -9.22 11.27 2.00
CA GLY A 195 -8.78 9.89 1.76
C GLY A 195 -7.38 9.62 2.30
N LEU A 196 -6.43 10.51 1.99
CA LEU A 196 -5.04 10.38 2.43
C LEU A 196 -4.88 10.59 3.95
N LEU A 197 -5.61 11.54 4.54
CA LEU A 197 -5.62 11.73 6.00
C LEU A 197 -6.19 10.53 6.72
N ARG A 198 -7.29 9.95 6.20
CA ARG A 198 -7.85 8.72 6.76
C ARG A 198 -6.88 7.55 6.66
N ALA A 199 -6.16 7.44 5.55
CA ALA A 199 -5.11 6.43 5.40
C ALA A 199 -3.99 6.61 6.41
N HIS A 200 -3.54 7.85 6.64
CA HIS A 200 -2.52 8.17 7.63
C HIS A 200 -2.94 7.72 9.04
N GLU A 201 -4.20 7.97 9.42
CA GLU A 201 -4.75 7.56 10.71
C GLU A 201 -4.83 6.04 10.85
N VAL A 202 -5.36 5.33 9.86
CA VAL A 202 -5.47 3.87 9.85
C VAL A 202 -4.10 3.23 9.98
N LEU A 203 -3.12 3.70 9.20
CA LEU A 203 -1.75 3.20 9.28
C LEU A 203 -1.08 3.51 10.61
N ARG A 204 -1.40 4.66 11.25
CA ARG A 204 -0.90 5.00 12.59
C ARG A 204 -1.41 4.01 13.63
N ILE A 205 -2.69 3.67 13.60
CA ILE A 205 -3.31 2.70 14.52
C ILE A 205 -2.72 1.30 14.27
N GLU A 206 -2.58 0.89 13.01
CA GLU A 206 -2.06 -0.45 12.69
C GLU A 206 -0.58 -0.61 13.03
N ARG A 207 0.23 0.45 12.93
CA ARG A 207 1.62 0.43 13.43
C ARG A 207 1.71 0.16 14.94
N LEU A 208 0.71 0.54 15.73
CA LEU A 208 0.68 0.24 17.16
C LEU A 208 0.25 -1.22 17.43
N ARG A 209 -0.65 -1.75 16.60
CA ARG A 209 -1.19 -3.12 16.72
C ARG A 209 -0.22 -4.19 16.24
N ASP A 210 0.44 -3.94 15.11
CA ASP A 210 1.41 -4.84 14.50
C ASP A 210 2.57 -4.01 13.93
N PRO A 211 3.49 -3.54 14.79
CA PRO A 211 4.59 -2.64 14.39
C PRO A 211 5.55 -3.28 13.39
N ALA A 212 5.47 -4.59 13.27
CA ALA A 212 6.40 -5.39 12.54
C ALA A 212 5.89 -5.66 11.10
N ARG A 213 4.61 -5.39 10.81
CA ARG A 213 4.08 -5.35 9.45
C ARG A 213 4.39 -4.03 8.76
N ARG A 214 4.88 -4.15 7.54
CA ARG A 214 5.25 -3.00 6.72
C ARG A 214 4.06 -2.57 5.86
N PRO A 215 3.65 -1.30 5.92
CA PRO A 215 2.54 -0.81 5.12
C PRO A 215 2.97 -0.48 3.70
N LEU A 216 2.11 -0.84 2.75
CA LEU A 216 2.12 -0.39 1.37
C LEU A 216 0.81 0.34 1.10
N LEU A 217 0.89 1.62 0.75
CA LEU A 217 -0.24 2.42 0.34
C LEU A 217 -0.41 2.31 -1.18
N LEU A 218 -1.58 1.87 -1.63
CA LEU A 218 -1.95 1.90 -3.04
C LEU A 218 -3.08 2.91 -3.25
N THR A 219 -2.77 4.06 -3.85
CA THR A 219 -3.77 5.10 -4.13
C THR A 219 -4.22 4.99 -5.57
N VAL A 220 -5.52 4.86 -5.83
CA VAL A 220 -6.09 4.72 -7.18
C VAL A 220 -6.94 5.95 -7.47
N THR A 221 -6.47 6.84 -8.34
CA THR A 221 -7.10 8.14 -8.62
C THR A 221 -6.57 8.74 -9.93
N ASP A 222 -7.29 9.69 -10.50
CA ASP A 222 -6.79 10.57 -11.57
C ASP A 222 -6.03 11.80 -11.02
N GLY A 223 -5.89 11.90 -9.69
CA GLY A 223 -5.16 12.96 -9.00
C GLY A 223 -5.95 14.25 -8.80
N ARG A 224 -7.20 14.31 -9.29
CA ARG A 224 -8.06 15.47 -9.06
C ARG A 224 -8.37 15.59 -7.57
N ALA A 225 -8.50 16.83 -7.10
CA ALA A 225 -8.86 17.11 -5.73
C ALA A 225 -9.90 18.22 -5.71
N THR A 226 -10.89 18.07 -4.82
CA THR A 226 -11.97 19.04 -4.64
C THR A 226 -12.23 19.26 -3.16
N GLY A 227 -12.86 20.40 -2.84
CA GLY A 227 -13.31 20.72 -1.49
C GLY A 227 -12.35 21.66 -0.75
N GLY A 228 -12.88 22.81 -0.31
CA GLY A 228 -12.14 23.85 0.41
C GLY A 228 -11.18 24.65 -0.49
N PRO A 229 -10.48 25.63 0.09
CA PRO A 229 -9.43 26.38 -0.61
C PRO A 229 -8.25 25.46 -0.93
N GLU A 230 -7.67 25.64 -2.11
CA GLU A 230 -6.46 24.94 -2.59
C GLU A 230 -6.50 23.40 -2.40
N PRO A 231 -7.49 22.72 -3.00
CA PRO A 231 -7.74 21.30 -2.74
C PRO A 231 -6.54 20.40 -3.11
N VAL A 232 -5.81 20.74 -4.18
CA VAL A 232 -4.61 20.02 -4.61
C VAL A 232 -3.48 20.15 -3.58
N GLU A 233 -3.22 21.36 -3.06
CA GLU A 233 -2.21 21.56 -2.03
C GLU A 233 -2.56 20.88 -0.71
N ARG A 234 -3.85 20.85 -0.33
CA ARG A 234 -4.30 20.05 0.83
C ARG A 234 -4.01 18.57 0.64
N ALA A 235 -4.27 18.02 -0.54
CA ALA A 235 -3.93 16.63 -0.85
C ALA A 235 -2.42 16.37 -0.80
N ARG A 236 -1.61 17.28 -1.35
CA ARG A 236 -0.14 17.22 -1.28
C ARG A 236 0.38 17.28 0.15
N ARG A 237 -0.19 18.13 1.02
CA ARG A 237 0.15 18.17 2.45
C ARG A 237 -0.16 16.84 3.13
N ALA A 238 -1.33 16.25 2.87
CA ALA A 238 -1.69 14.93 3.41
C ALA A 238 -0.75 13.81 2.90
N ALA A 239 -0.37 13.85 1.62
CA ALA A 239 0.62 12.95 1.04
C ALA A 239 1.99 13.05 1.74
N ARG A 240 2.47 14.27 2.00
CA ARG A 240 3.74 14.50 2.71
C ARG A 240 3.73 13.94 4.13
N LEU A 241 2.58 13.91 4.82
CA LEU A 241 2.46 13.25 6.13
C LEU A 241 2.67 11.73 6.06
N LEU A 242 2.17 11.09 5.01
CA LEU A 242 2.38 9.66 4.76
C LEU A 242 3.84 9.36 4.41
N ALA A 243 4.44 10.21 3.57
CA ALA A 243 5.85 10.11 3.19
C ALA A 243 6.79 10.29 4.40
N ALA A 244 6.55 11.31 5.23
CA ALA A 244 7.30 11.56 6.46
C ALA A 244 7.19 10.39 7.47
N ALA A 245 6.08 9.66 7.45
CA ALA A 245 5.90 8.44 8.24
C ALA A 245 6.61 7.20 7.65
N GLY A 246 7.35 7.34 6.55
CA GLY A 246 8.08 6.25 5.88
C GLY A 246 7.16 5.24 5.17
N THR A 247 5.96 5.66 4.78
CA THR A 247 4.98 4.78 4.14
C THR A 247 5.34 4.56 2.67
N ALA A 248 5.69 3.33 2.30
CA ALA A 248 5.87 2.98 0.90
C ALA A 248 4.56 3.16 0.14
N SER A 249 4.61 3.84 -1.01
CA SER A 249 3.40 4.28 -1.72
C SER A 249 3.51 4.05 -3.21
N VAL A 250 2.40 3.65 -3.84
CA VAL A 250 2.22 3.57 -5.29
C VAL A 250 0.91 4.27 -5.64
N VAL A 251 0.94 5.12 -6.66
CA VAL A 251 -0.25 5.77 -7.22
C VAL A 251 -0.59 5.11 -8.55
N VAL A 252 -1.82 4.64 -8.69
CA VAL A 252 -2.36 4.10 -9.93
C VAL A 252 -3.11 5.22 -10.65
N ASP A 253 -2.48 5.72 -11.71
CA ASP A 253 -3.03 6.76 -12.58
C ASP A 253 -4.21 6.18 -13.39
N CYS A 254 -5.37 6.79 -13.17
CA CYS A 254 -6.62 6.45 -13.85
C CYS A 254 -6.99 7.47 -14.95
N GLU A 255 -6.11 8.43 -15.23
CA GLU A 255 -6.30 9.40 -16.30
C GLU A 255 -6.25 8.72 -17.68
N SER A 256 -7.20 9.08 -18.53
CA SER A 256 -7.36 8.52 -19.88
C SER A 256 -7.76 9.62 -20.86
N GLY A 257 -7.21 9.60 -22.07
CA GLY A 257 -7.52 10.55 -23.13
C GLY A 257 -6.29 11.30 -23.64
N PRO A 258 -6.47 12.14 -24.68
CA PRO A 258 -5.38 12.86 -25.33
C PRO A 258 -4.82 14.00 -24.49
N VAL A 259 -5.62 14.56 -23.57
CA VAL A 259 -5.20 15.61 -22.63
C VAL A 259 -4.99 14.99 -21.26
N ARG A 260 -3.79 15.16 -20.70
CA ARG A 260 -3.38 14.64 -19.40
C ARG A 260 -2.94 15.79 -18.50
N LEU A 261 -3.52 15.87 -17.30
CA LEU A 261 -3.17 16.82 -16.26
C LEU A 261 -1.98 16.34 -15.42
N ALA A 262 -1.64 15.05 -15.47
CA ALA A 262 -0.50 14.44 -14.77
C ALA A 262 -0.51 14.61 -13.23
N LEU A 263 -1.68 14.92 -12.64
CA LEU A 263 -1.85 15.16 -11.20
C LEU A 263 -1.52 13.93 -10.35
N ALA A 264 -1.80 12.72 -10.87
CA ALA A 264 -1.41 11.47 -10.22
C ALA A 264 0.11 11.35 -10.06
N GLY A 265 0.88 11.85 -11.03
CA GLY A 265 2.33 11.92 -10.99
C GLY A 265 2.85 12.84 -9.88
N GLU A 266 2.26 14.02 -9.77
CA GLU A 266 2.59 14.99 -8.73
C GLU A 266 2.25 14.47 -7.32
N LEU A 267 1.11 13.78 -7.20
CA LEU A 267 0.70 13.12 -5.97
C LEU A 267 1.70 12.03 -5.55
N ALA A 268 2.13 11.19 -6.50
CA ALA A 268 3.12 10.15 -6.23
C ALA A 268 4.44 10.75 -5.76
N HIS A 269 4.88 11.85 -6.37
CA HIS A 269 6.06 12.58 -5.94
C HIS A 269 5.92 13.09 -4.50
N ALA A 270 4.78 13.69 -4.16
CA ALA A 270 4.49 14.14 -2.79
C ALA A 270 4.42 13.00 -1.76
N LEU A 271 4.03 11.79 -2.19
CA LEU A 271 4.05 10.57 -1.39
C LEU A 271 5.44 9.94 -1.29
N GLY A 272 6.44 10.42 -2.05
CA GLY A 272 7.74 9.76 -2.20
C GLY A 272 7.65 8.38 -2.86
N GLY A 273 6.61 8.17 -3.67
CA GLY A 273 6.26 6.90 -4.31
C GLY A 273 6.38 6.93 -5.83
N HIS A 274 5.87 5.87 -6.46
CA HIS A 274 5.87 5.71 -7.91
C HIS A 274 4.45 5.81 -8.48
N THR A 275 4.35 6.31 -9.71
CA THR A 275 3.10 6.29 -10.48
C THR A 275 3.13 5.14 -11.46
N VAL A 276 2.02 4.43 -11.59
CA VAL A 276 1.80 3.39 -12.59
C VAL A 276 0.47 3.62 -13.26
N THR A 277 0.35 3.36 -14.56
CA THR A 277 -0.95 3.44 -15.23
C THR A 277 -1.79 2.20 -14.95
N LEU A 278 -3.11 2.31 -15.09
CA LEU A 278 -4.01 1.16 -14.98
C LEU A 278 -3.68 0.06 -16.02
N ALA A 279 -3.11 0.42 -17.18
CA ALA A 279 -2.65 -0.52 -18.19
C ALA A 279 -1.37 -1.26 -17.78
N GLU A 280 -0.38 -0.55 -17.25
CA GLU A 280 0.85 -1.15 -16.68
C GLU A 280 0.55 -2.07 -15.51
N LEU A 281 -0.49 -1.74 -14.74
CA LEU A 281 -0.97 -2.59 -13.65
C LEU A 281 -1.51 -3.93 -14.16
N ARG A 282 -2.10 -3.95 -15.35
CA ARG A 282 -2.56 -5.17 -16.05
C ARG A 282 -1.42 -5.94 -16.70
N ALA A 283 -0.41 -5.24 -17.22
CA ALA A 283 0.66 -5.80 -18.04
C ALA A 283 1.83 -6.43 -17.24
N ASP A 284 1.56 -7.11 -16.13
CA ASP A 284 2.59 -7.81 -15.32
C ASP A 284 3.75 -6.93 -14.80
N THR A 285 3.64 -5.59 -14.79
CA THR A 285 4.81 -4.68 -14.68
C THR A 285 5.11 -4.15 -13.27
N VAL A 286 4.15 -4.17 -12.34
CA VAL A 286 4.24 -3.40 -11.07
C VAL A 286 5.35 -3.88 -10.11
N THR A 287 5.80 -5.13 -10.26
CA THR A 287 6.84 -5.75 -9.41
C THR A 287 8.20 -5.02 -9.42
N GLN A 288 8.60 -4.42 -10.55
CA GLN A 288 9.93 -3.80 -10.67
C GLN A 288 10.00 -2.40 -10.05
N LEU A 289 8.87 -1.69 -9.97
CA LEU A 289 8.86 -0.29 -9.52
C LEU A 289 9.17 -0.11 -8.03
N VAL A 290 8.92 -1.12 -7.19
CA VAL A 290 9.20 -1.00 -5.74
C VAL A 290 10.64 -1.46 -5.39
N HIS A 291 11.37 -2.05 -6.32
CA HIS A 291 12.77 -2.47 -6.11
C HIS A 291 13.79 -1.32 -6.27
N GLY A 292 13.38 -0.15 -6.80
CA GLY A 292 14.24 1.01 -7.03
C GLY A 292 14.47 1.94 -5.82
N LEU A 293 13.91 1.62 -4.66
CA LEU A 293 14.01 2.50 -3.48
C LEU A 293 15.34 2.29 -2.74
N ARG A 294 16.14 3.37 -2.76
CA ARG A 294 17.41 3.58 -2.06
C ARG A 294 17.38 3.07 -0.61
N GLY A 295 18.35 2.23 -0.28
CA GLY A 295 18.90 2.20 1.07
C GLY A 295 19.69 3.48 1.34
N PRO A 296 19.63 4.00 2.57
CA PRO A 296 20.86 4.32 3.27
C PRO A 296 20.93 3.60 4.63
N ALA A 297 22.17 3.29 4.97
CA ALA A 297 22.59 2.55 6.14
C ALA A 297 22.14 3.19 7.46
N HIS A 298 21.53 2.39 8.34
CA HIS A 298 21.60 2.66 9.78
C HIS A 298 22.89 2.03 10.32
N GLY A 299 24.01 2.69 10.02
CA GLY A 299 25.25 2.53 10.76
C GLY A 299 25.08 3.21 12.13
N ARG A 300 25.29 2.43 13.19
CA ARG A 300 25.44 2.92 14.56
C ARG A 300 26.48 4.05 14.61
N ARG A 301 26.15 5.13 15.32
CA ARG A 301 27.07 5.74 16.30
C ARG A 301 26.29 6.05 17.56
N ALA A 302 26.52 5.22 18.58
CA ALA A 302 26.38 5.62 19.96
C ALA A 302 27.65 6.41 20.30
N ALA A 303 27.46 7.60 20.86
CA ALA A 303 28.37 8.18 21.83
C ALA A 303 27.73 7.93 23.20
#